data_AF-A0A1D2A949-F1
#
_entry.id   AF-A0A1D2A949-F1
#
_cell.length_a   1.000
_cell.length_b   1.000
_cell.length_c   1.000
_cell.angle_alpha   90.00
_cell.angle_beta   90.00
_cell.angle_gamma   90.00
#
_symmetry.space_group_name_H-M   'P 1'
#
loop_
_entity.id
_entity.type
_entity.pdbx_description
1 polymer ?
#
loop_
_entity_poly.entity_id
_entity_poly.type
_entity_poly.pdbx_seq_one_letter_code
_entity_poly.pdbx_strand_id
1 'polypeptide(L)'
;MSTPEELPPDGVKIISLLRSMGVTAYEPRVIQQLLDFQYRYTAECLQDAEAIAERSLGPRPEVTMPHVVLATELASAHTFTNPPSLKVLQQLAAEINAQALPEIKPHYGLRLPPEGDCLLAPNYQFDPRTPAISEHALDGGAAPLKQEAASSDLGAVPTT
;
A
#
# COMPACT_ATOMS: atom_id res chain seq x y z
N MET A 1 -20.35 1.51 34.55
CA MET A 1 -18.97 1.03 34.77
C MET A 1 -19.10 -0.42 35.21
N SER A 2 -18.75 -1.38 34.36
CA SER A 2 -18.84 -2.81 34.70
C SER A 2 -17.87 -3.11 35.85
N THR A 3 -18.39 -3.76 36.89
CA THR A 3 -17.62 -4.13 38.08
C THR A 3 -16.65 -5.28 37.75
N PRO A 4 -15.46 -5.34 38.38
CA PRO A 4 -14.42 -6.33 38.07
C PRO A 4 -14.80 -7.80 38.39
N GLU A 5 -15.95 -8.03 39.02
CA GLU A 5 -16.44 -9.37 39.43
C GLU A 5 -17.16 -10.14 38.30
N GLU A 6 -17.53 -9.47 37.21
CA GLU A 6 -18.26 -10.08 36.08
C GLU A 6 -17.33 -10.56 34.95
N LEU A 7 -16.02 -10.32 35.07
CA LEU A 7 -15.04 -10.61 34.03
C LEU A 7 -14.30 -11.94 34.30
N PRO A 8 -14.02 -12.77 33.28
CA PRO A 8 -13.19 -13.97 33.45
C PRO A 8 -11.81 -13.65 34.06
N PRO A 9 -11.15 -14.64 34.70
CA PRO A 9 -9.91 -14.43 35.43
C PRO A 9 -8.79 -13.81 34.57
N ASP A 10 -8.73 -14.14 33.28
CA ASP A 10 -7.74 -13.58 32.36
C ASP A 10 -8.01 -12.10 32.02
N GLY A 11 -9.28 -11.68 32.05
CA GLY A 11 -9.64 -10.27 31.93
C GLY A 11 -9.10 -9.45 33.11
N VAL A 12 -9.14 -9.99 34.32
CA VAL A 12 -8.57 -9.36 35.52
C VAL A 12 -7.04 -9.22 35.40
N LYS A 13 -6.36 -10.19 34.78
CA LYS A 13 -4.92 -10.11 34.49
C LYS A 13 -4.60 -9.00 33.48
N ILE A 14 -5.38 -8.88 32.41
CA ILE A 14 -5.22 -7.80 31.42
C ILE A 14 -5.41 -6.43 32.07
N ILE A 15 -6.40 -6.26 32.95
CA ILE A 15 -6.59 -5.02 33.72
C ILE A 15 -5.36 -4.70 34.58
N SER A 16 -4.80 -5.72 35.23
CA SER A 16 -3.59 -5.58 36.05
C SER A 16 -2.36 -5.19 35.20
N LEU A 17 -2.25 -5.75 33.99
CA LEU A 17 -1.23 -5.38 33.01
C LEU A 17 -1.39 -3.93 32.54
N LEU A 18 -2.59 -3.50 32.15
CA LEU A 18 -2.88 -2.12 31.75
C LEU A 18 -2.53 -1.12 32.86
N ARG A 19 -2.86 -1.46 34.11
CA ARG A 19 -2.48 -0.67 35.28
C ARG A 19 -0.96 -0.57 35.44
N SER A 20 -0.22 -1.67 35.23
CA SER A 20 1.25 -1.68 35.32
C SER A 20 1.91 -0.80 34.24
N MET A 21 1.26 -0.64 33.08
CA MET A 21 1.70 0.26 32.01
C MET A 21 1.26 1.72 32.21
N GLY A 22 0.61 2.03 33.35
CA GLY A 22 0.13 3.38 33.66
C GLY A 22 -1.17 3.78 32.95
N VAL A 23 -1.86 2.84 32.29
CA VAL A 23 -3.13 3.11 31.60
C VAL A 23 -4.27 3.02 32.61
N THR A 24 -4.81 4.18 33.00
CA THR A 24 -5.87 4.29 34.03
C THR A 24 -7.27 4.50 33.44
N ALA A 25 -7.37 4.94 32.19
CA ALA A 25 -8.63 5.17 31.50
C ALA A 25 -8.66 4.42 30.17
N TYR A 26 -9.62 3.51 30.02
CA TYR A 26 -9.87 2.74 28.79
C TYR A 26 -11.36 2.37 28.70
N GLU A 27 -11.83 2.13 27.48
CA GLU A 27 -13.19 1.62 27.26
C GLU A 27 -13.26 0.13 27.69
N PRO A 28 -14.36 -0.33 28.34
CA PRO A 28 -14.50 -1.73 28.72
C PRO A 28 -14.30 -2.73 27.57
N ARG A 29 -14.66 -2.34 26.34
CA ARG A 29 -14.53 -3.17 25.14
C ARG A 29 -13.08 -3.50 24.77
N VAL A 30 -12.12 -2.68 25.18
CA VAL A 30 -10.68 -2.93 24.96
C VAL A 30 -10.25 -4.24 25.62
N ILE A 31 -10.78 -4.55 26.81
CA ILE A 31 -10.40 -5.78 27.50
C ILE A 31 -10.89 -7.01 26.72
N GLN A 32 -12.11 -6.96 26.18
CA GLN A 32 -12.66 -8.05 25.36
C GLN A 32 -11.84 -8.23 24.07
N GLN A 33 -11.47 -7.14 23.41
CA GLN A 33 -10.63 -7.18 22.21
C GLN A 33 -9.24 -7.78 22.49
N LEU A 34 -8.63 -7.43 23.62
CA LEU A 34 -7.34 -7.99 24.01
C LEU A 34 -7.42 -9.48 24.38
N LEU A 35 -8.53 -9.93 24.98
CA LEU A 35 -8.78 -11.35 25.22
C LEU A 35 -8.94 -12.12 23.91
N ASP A 36 -9.73 -11.61 22.97
CA ASP A 36 -9.92 -12.21 21.66
C ASP A 36 -8.60 -12.28 20.87
N PHE A 37 -7.79 -11.21 20.93
CA PHE A 37 -6.47 -11.17 20.33
C PHE A 37 -5.54 -12.22 20.94
N GLN A 38 -5.45 -12.31 22.27
CA GLN A 38 -4.61 -13.28 22.96
C GLN A 38 -4.97 -14.71 22.55
N TYR A 39 -6.28 -15.03 22.54
CA TYR A 39 -6.76 -16.35 22.16
C TYR A 39 -6.39 -16.68 20.70
N ARG A 40 -6.72 -15.78 19.77
CA ARG A 40 -6.41 -15.97 18.34
C ARG A 40 -4.91 -16.11 18.08
N TYR A 41 -4.10 -15.23 18.64
CA TYR A 41 -2.65 -15.27 18.48
C TYR A 41 -2.06 -16.59 18.98
N THR A 42 -2.46 -17.06 20.16
CA THR A 42 -1.97 -18.35 20.68
C THR A 42 -2.45 -19.54 19.87
N ALA A 43 -3.68 -19.51 19.36
CA ALA A 43 -4.20 -20.57 18.50
C ALA A 43 -3.44 -20.65 17.18
N GLU A 44 -3.18 -19.50 16.54
CA GLU A 44 -2.39 -19.42 15.31
C GLU A 44 -0.95 -19.91 15.55
N CYS A 45 -0.27 -19.47 16.62
CA CYS A 45 1.07 -19.96 16.94
C CYS A 45 1.13 -21.48 17.23
N LEU A 46 0.11 -22.05 17.87
CA LEU A 46 0.06 -23.49 18.14
C LEU A 46 -0.23 -24.30 16.88
N GLN A 47 -1.07 -23.80 15.97
CA GLN A 47 -1.31 -24.42 14.66
C GLN A 47 -0.03 -24.45 13.81
N ASP A 48 0.72 -23.35 13.81
CA ASP A 48 2.01 -23.28 13.12
C ASP A 48 3.03 -24.25 13.75
N ALA A 49 3.05 -24.34 15.10
CA ALA A 49 3.91 -25.29 15.81
C ALA A 49 3.55 -26.75 15.49
N GLU A 50 2.27 -27.08 15.38
CA GLU A 50 1.79 -28.41 14.96
C GLU A 50 2.24 -28.72 13.53
N ALA A 51 2.07 -27.79 12.59
CA ALA A 51 2.52 -27.96 11.20
C ALA A 51 4.05 -28.15 11.09
N ILE A 52 4.83 -27.42 11.89
CA ILE A 52 6.29 -27.60 12.00
C ILE A 52 6.62 -29.00 12.55
N ALA A 53 5.90 -29.43 13.57
CA ALA A 53 6.12 -30.72 14.21
C ALA A 53 5.74 -31.88 13.29
N GLU A 54 4.63 -31.79 12.54
CA GLU A 54 4.24 -32.77 11.51
C GLU A 54 5.33 -32.94 10.45
N ARG A 55 5.93 -31.82 10.03
CA ARG A 55 7.01 -31.82 9.04
C ARG A 55 8.30 -32.44 9.57
N SER A 56 8.59 -32.30 10.86
CA SER A 56 9.83 -32.80 11.46
C SER A 56 9.73 -34.24 12.00
N LEU A 57 8.59 -34.63 12.58
CA LEU A 57 8.40 -35.90 13.29
C LEU A 57 7.41 -36.86 12.60
N GLY A 58 6.70 -36.43 11.55
CA GLY A 58 5.76 -37.25 10.80
C GLY A 58 4.30 -37.14 11.30
N PRO A 59 3.41 -38.08 10.91
CA PRO A 59 1.94 -37.90 10.95
C PRO A 59 1.26 -37.93 12.33
N ARG A 60 2.02 -38.01 13.43
CA ARG A 60 1.53 -37.88 14.82
C ARG A 60 2.60 -37.21 15.68
N PRO A 61 2.80 -35.90 15.51
CA PRO A 61 3.88 -35.22 16.19
C PRO A 61 3.50 -34.90 17.64
N GLU A 62 4.47 -35.04 18.54
CA GLU A 62 4.39 -34.43 19.87
C GLU A 62 4.93 -32.99 19.76
N VAL A 63 4.14 -32.00 20.20
CA VAL A 63 4.54 -30.59 20.13
C VAL A 63 5.56 -30.29 21.23
N THR A 64 6.84 -30.32 20.86
CA THR A 64 7.97 -29.96 21.73
C THR A 64 8.21 -28.44 21.75
N MET A 65 8.83 -27.93 22.83
CA MET A 65 9.20 -26.51 22.99
C MET A 65 9.90 -25.88 21.77
N PRO A 66 10.87 -26.51 21.08
CA PRO A 66 11.51 -25.93 19.91
C PRO A 66 10.55 -25.59 18.77
N HIS A 67 9.47 -26.36 18.60
CA HIS A 67 8.46 -26.09 17.57
C HIS A 67 7.69 -24.80 17.88
N VAL A 68 7.36 -24.58 19.16
CA VAL A 68 6.67 -23.36 19.63
C VAL A 68 7.57 -22.14 19.51
N VAL A 69 8.87 -22.26 19.85
CA VAL A 69 9.84 -21.17 19.71
C VAL A 69 9.95 -20.76 18.24
N LEU A 70 10.14 -21.73 17.34
CA LEU A 70 10.23 -21.45 15.91
C LEU A 70 8.93 -20.85 15.34
N ALA A 71 7.76 -21.37 15.74
CA ALA A 71 6.46 -20.82 15.34
C ALA A 71 6.29 -19.37 15.81
N THR A 72 6.71 -19.06 17.03
CA THR A 72 6.65 -17.70 17.60
C THR A 72 7.59 -16.75 16.86
N GLU A 73 8.80 -17.19 16.54
CA GLU A 73 9.75 -16.42 15.74
C GLU A 73 9.20 -16.12 14.34
N LEU A 74 8.62 -17.12 13.68
CA LEU A 74 7.98 -16.97 12.36
C LEU A 74 6.82 -15.96 12.42
N ALA A 75 5.90 -16.14 13.38
CA ALA A 75 4.77 -15.24 13.59
C ALA A 75 5.24 -13.81 13.88
N SER A 76 6.33 -13.65 14.64
CA SER A 76 6.87 -12.34 14.97
C SER A 76 7.47 -11.64 13.75
N ALA A 77 8.16 -12.37 12.87
CA ALA A 77 8.76 -11.82 11.67
C ALA A 77 7.72 -11.40 10.61
N HIS A 78 6.57 -12.09 10.57
CA HIS A 78 5.51 -11.78 9.62
C HIS A 78 4.56 -10.67 10.10
N THR A 79 4.21 -10.67 11.39
CA THR A 79 3.16 -9.78 11.92
C THR A 79 3.72 -8.52 12.57
N PHE A 80 4.90 -8.59 13.19
CA PHE A 80 5.50 -7.44 13.87
C PHE A 80 6.62 -6.84 13.04
N THR A 81 6.55 -5.52 12.85
CA THR A 81 7.63 -4.77 12.22
C THR A 81 8.60 -4.34 13.31
N ASN A 82 9.80 -4.89 13.27
CA ASN A 82 10.89 -4.36 14.09
C ASN A 82 11.39 -3.05 13.45
N PRO A 83 11.73 -2.03 14.26
CA PRO A 83 12.28 -0.81 13.72
C PRO A 83 13.56 -1.13 12.94
N PRO A 84 13.73 -0.61 11.71
CA PRO A 84 14.91 -0.89 10.91
C PRO A 84 16.16 -0.39 11.65
N SER A 85 17.27 -1.13 11.51
CA SER A 85 18.51 -0.74 12.17
C SER A 85 19.01 0.62 11.67
N LEU A 86 19.61 1.40 12.58
CA LEU A 86 20.18 2.72 12.30
C LEU A 86 21.14 2.67 11.09
N LYS A 87 21.98 1.63 11.03
CA LYS A 87 22.94 1.44 9.93
C LYS A 87 22.27 1.36 8.56
N VAL A 88 21.14 0.66 8.45
CA VAL A 88 20.37 0.55 7.19
C VAL A 88 19.80 1.92 6.81
N LEU A 89 19.24 2.66 7.78
CA LEU A 89 18.73 4.01 7.54
C LEU A 89 19.84 4.99 7.12
N GLN A 90 21.03 4.89 7.71
CA GLN A 90 22.18 5.72 7.35
C GLN A 90 22.69 5.42 5.94
N GLN A 91 22.75 4.15 5.54
CA GLN A 91 23.13 3.77 4.18
C GLN A 91 22.14 4.32 3.15
N LEU A 92 20.84 4.13 3.40
CA LEU A 92 19.79 4.67 2.54
C LEU A 92 19.84 6.20 2.50
N ALA A 93 20.06 6.85 3.64
CA ALA A 93 20.20 8.30 3.69
C ALA A 93 21.42 8.78 2.90
N ALA A 94 22.55 8.07 2.95
CA ALA A 94 23.73 8.41 2.15
C ALA A 94 23.46 8.25 0.65
N GLU A 95 22.72 7.21 0.24
CA GLU A 95 22.32 7.00 -1.15
C GLU A 95 21.37 8.09 -1.66
N ILE A 96 20.36 8.46 -0.87
CA ILE A 96 19.39 9.51 -1.22
C ILE A 96 20.08 10.89 -1.23
N ASN A 97 20.86 11.20 -0.19
CA ASN A 97 21.51 12.50 -0.04
C ASN A 97 22.71 12.70 -0.98
N ALA A 98 23.16 11.65 -1.68
CA ALA A 98 24.16 11.77 -2.74
C ALA A 98 23.61 12.50 -3.98
N GLN A 99 22.28 12.51 -4.17
CA GLN A 99 21.65 13.26 -5.24
C GLN A 99 21.61 14.74 -4.89
N ALA A 100 22.30 15.56 -5.69
CA ALA A 100 22.29 17.01 -5.51
C ALA A 100 20.86 17.56 -5.66
N LEU A 101 20.57 18.61 -4.90
CA LEU A 101 19.27 19.28 -4.96
C LEU A 101 19.03 19.88 -6.36
N PRO A 102 17.80 19.81 -6.90
CA PRO A 102 17.47 20.47 -8.17
C PRO A 102 17.70 21.99 -8.11
N GLU A 103 18.13 22.57 -9.22
CA GLU A 103 18.37 24.01 -9.30
C GLU A 103 17.10 24.84 -9.04
N ILE A 104 17.24 25.86 -8.19
CA ILE A 104 16.14 26.76 -7.82
C ILE A 104 15.98 27.82 -8.93
N LYS A 105 15.01 27.62 -9.83
CA LYS A 105 14.63 28.63 -10.84
C LYS A 105 13.98 29.86 -10.16
N PRO A 106 14.29 31.11 -10.58
CA PRO A 106 13.89 32.35 -9.89
C PRO A 106 12.40 32.75 -10.03
N HIS A 107 11.49 31.81 -10.33
CA HIS A 107 10.06 32.10 -10.29
C HIS A 107 9.55 32.00 -8.85
N TYR A 108 8.88 33.05 -8.40
CA TYR A 108 8.19 33.10 -7.12
C TYR A 108 6.87 32.33 -7.21
N GLY A 109 6.66 31.32 -6.37
CA GLY A 109 5.41 30.55 -6.30
C GLY A 109 5.58 29.05 -6.09
N LEU A 110 4.45 28.34 -5.94
CA LEU A 110 4.40 26.89 -5.83
C LEU A 110 4.79 26.25 -7.18
N ARG A 111 5.72 25.30 -7.17
CA ARG A 111 6.01 24.48 -8.37
C ARG A 111 5.15 23.23 -8.33
N LEU A 112 4.20 23.16 -9.24
CA LEU A 112 3.50 21.92 -9.51
C LEU A 112 4.43 20.99 -10.30
N PRO A 113 4.34 19.66 -10.07
CA PRO A 113 4.82 18.66 -11.02
C PRO A 113 4.27 18.94 -12.45
N PRO A 114 4.82 18.34 -13.51
CA PRO A 114 4.22 18.46 -14.85
C PRO A 114 2.74 18.07 -14.82
N GLU A 115 1.94 18.62 -15.74
CA GLU A 115 0.48 18.44 -15.74
C GLU A 115 0.05 16.96 -15.77
N GLY A 116 0.86 16.07 -16.36
CA GLY A 116 0.62 14.62 -16.37
C GLY A 116 0.74 13.94 -15.00
N ASP A 117 1.55 14.50 -14.10
CA ASP A 117 1.70 14.02 -12.71
C ASP A 117 0.78 14.79 -11.75
N CYS A 118 0.03 15.77 -12.25
CA CYS A 118 -0.93 16.54 -11.49
C CYS A 118 -2.31 15.87 -11.52
N LEU A 119 -2.83 15.51 -10.34
CA LEU A 119 -4.21 15.03 -10.16
C LEU A 119 -5.24 16.17 -10.22
N LEU A 120 -5.10 17.08 -11.19
CA LEU A 120 -6.01 18.22 -11.42
C LEU A 120 -7.10 17.88 -12.42
N ALA A 121 -6.85 16.94 -13.32
CA ALA A 121 -7.84 16.46 -14.27
C ALA A 121 -8.88 15.57 -13.56
N PRO A 122 -10.16 15.58 -14.00
CA PRO A 122 -11.17 14.67 -13.48
C PRO A 122 -10.77 13.22 -13.74
N ASN A 123 -10.55 12.44 -12.68
CA ASN A 123 -10.25 11.00 -12.72
C ASN A 123 -11.49 10.12 -12.88
N TYR A 124 -12.60 10.69 -13.37
CA TYR A 124 -13.86 9.98 -13.59
C TYR A 124 -14.39 10.27 -15.00
N GLN A 125 -15.01 9.27 -15.63
CA GLN A 125 -15.77 9.43 -16.88
C GLN A 125 -17.25 9.23 -16.56
N PHE A 126 -18.08 10.20 -16.95
CA PHE A 126 -19.54 10.11 -16.76
C PHE A 126 -20.26 9.34 -17.88
N ASP A 127 -19.56 9.00 -18.97
CA ASP A 127 -20.06 8.13 -20.02
C ASP A 127 -19.15 6.90 -20.16
N PRO A 128 -19.68 5.66 -20.12
CA PRO A 128 -18.88 4.50 -20.51
C PRO A 128 -18.45 4.70 -21.96
N ARG A 129 -17.13 4.70 -22.22
CA ARG A 129 -16.61 4.59 -23.60
C ARG A 129 -17.24 3.36 -24.24
N THR A 130 -18.23 3.55 -25.11
CA THR A 130 -18.46 2.61 -26.20
C THR A 130 -17.13 2.53 -26.93
N PRO A 131 -16.48 1.35 -27.05
CA PRO A 131 -15.21 1.26 -27.73
C PRO A 131 -15.42 1.72 -29.17
N ALA A 132 -15.01 2.95 -29.48
CA ALA A 132 -14.82 3.38 -30.84
C ALA A 132 -13.69 2.51 -31.38
N ILE A 133 -14.07 1.54 -32.20
CA ILE A 133 -13.16 0.83 -33.08
C ILE A 133 -12.38 1.92 -33.81
N SER A 134 -11.08 1.99 -33.55
CA SER A 134 -10.20 2.95 -34.19
C SER A 134 -10.21 2.72 -35.71
N GLU A 135 -10.84 3.62 -36.47
CA GLU A 135 -10.82 3.68 -37.94
C GLU A 135 -9.44 4.10 -38.49
N HIS A 136 -8.35 3.59 -37.92
CA HIS A 136 -6.99 3.76 -38.44
C HIS A 136 -6.53 2.59 -39.34
N ALA A 137 -7.47 1.77 -39.83
CA ALA A 137 -7.15 0.55 -40.59
C ALA A 137 -7.71 0.50 -42.02
N LEU A 138 -8.41 1.52 -42.53
CA LEU A 138 -9.01 1.48 -43.88
C LEU A 138 -8.96 2.85 -44.58
N ASP A 139 -7.77 3.31 -44.97
CA ASP A 139 -7.63 4.23 -46.11
C ASP A 139 -6.73 3.60 -47.17
N GLY A 140 -7.39 2.84 -48.03
CA GLY A 140 -6.84 2.25 -49.23
C GLY A 140 -7.79 2.55 -50.38
N GLY A 141 -7.60 3.71 -51.01
CA GLY A 141 -7.84 3.86 -52.45
C GLY A 141 -9.10 4.61 -52.88
N ALA A 142 -8.85 5.46 -53.88
CA ALA A 142 -9.75 6.03 -54.88
C ALA A 142 -10.44 7.36 -54.57
N ALA A 143 -9.80 8.41 -55.09
CA ALA A 143 -10.38 9.73 -55.36
C ALA A 143 -11.70 9.65 -56.17
N PRO A 144 -12.49 10.73 -56.12
CA PRO A 144 -12.82 11.37 -57.39
C PRO A 144 -12.77 12.90 -57.38
N LEU A 145 -12.49 13.43 -58.58
CA LEU A 145 -12.51 14.83 -58.96
C LEU A 145 -13.92 15.43 -58.92
N LYS A 146 -14.02 16.71 -58.50
CA LYS A 146 -14.88 17.74 -59.13
C LYS A 146 -14.54 19.16 -58.65
N GLN A 147 -13.64 19.79 -59.41
CA GLN A 147 -13.69 21.13 -59.99
C GLN A 147 -14.74 22.13 -59.44
N GLU A 148 -14.25 23.19 -58.79
CA GLU A 148 -14.96 24.47 -58.66
C GLU A 148 -14.16 25.55 -59.42
N ALA A 149 -14.88 26.31 -60.24
CA ALA A 149 -14.35 27.34 -61.12
C ALA A 149 -14.65 28.74 -60.55
N ALA A 150 -13.84 29.71 -61.03
CA ALA A 150 -13.98 31.16 -60.89
C ALA A 150 -13.49 31.74 -59.55
N SER A 151 -12.61 32.75 -59.50
CA SER A 151 -12.11 33.64 -60.55
C SER A 151 -10.98 34.53 -59.99
N SER A 152 -9.96 34.78 -60.84
CA SER A 152 -9.23 36.05 -61.08
C SER A 152 -8.81 36.93 -59.88
N ASP A 153 -7.59 37.46 -59.77
CA ASP A 153 -6.72 37.98 -60.84
C ASP A 153 -5.36 38.39 -60.27
N LEU A 154 -4.32 38.26 -61.10
CA LEU A 154 -3.12 39.12 -61.28
C LEU A 154 -2.30 39.55 -60.04
N GLY A 155 -0.99 39.35 -59.96
CA GLY A 155 0.00 38.94 -60.95
C GLY A 155 1.44 39.23 -60.47
N ALA A 156 2.38 38.49 -61.07
CA ALA A 156 3.85 38.71 -61.21
C ALA A 156 4.75 38.63 -59.94
N VAL A 157 5.67 37.66 -59.75
CA VAL A 157 6.92 37.24 -60.49
C VAL A 157 8.11 38.18 -60.16
N PRO A 158 9.40 37.75 -60.08
CA PRO A 158 10.03 36.46 -59.69
C PRO A 158 11.38 36.59 -58.90
N THR A 159 12.08 35.46 -58.70
CA THR A 159 13.56 35.29 -58.59
C THR A 159 14.22 35.87 -57.33
N THR A 160 14.97 35.11 -56.54
CA THR A 160 16.22 34.38 -56.84
C THR A 160 16.50 33.40 -55.71
#